data_AF-A0A558C4T6-F1
#
_entry.id   AF-A0A558C4T6-F1
#
_cell.length_a   1.000
_cell.length_b   1.000
_cell.length_c   1.000
_cell.angle_alpha   90.00
_cell.angle_beta   90.00
_cell.angle_gamma   90.00
#
_symmetry.space_group_name_H-M   'P 1'
#
loop_
_entity.id
_entity.type
_entity.pdbx_description
1 polymer ?
#
loop_
_entity_poly.entity_id
_entity_poly.type
_entity_poly.pdbx_seq_one_letter_code
_entity_poly.pdbx_strand_id
1 'polypeptide(L)' 'MSSCATVFGGPVSTYQKTKPAPGQPQRDVRVGALVADILLFWPGTIVDFATGAIYKPQGK' A
#
# COMPACT_ATOMS: atom_id res chain seq x y z
N MET A 1 -14.74 11.21 -1.06
CA MET A 1 -13.42 11.82 -1.34
C MET A 1 -12.46 10.73 -1.80
N SER A 2 -12.20 10.63 -3.11
CA SER A 2 -11.22 9.71 -3.67
C SER A 2 -9.87 10.42 -3.75
N SER A 3 -8.91 9.98 -2.95
CA SER A 3 -7.51 10.43 -3.04
C SER A 3 -6.77 9.48 -3.97
N CYS A 4 -6.43 9.97 -5.17
CA CYS A 4 -5.47 9.35 -6.07
C CYS A 4 -4.10 9.42 -5.40
N ALA A 5 -3.70 8.34 -4.74
CA ALA A 5 -2.35 8.21 -4.23
C ALA A 5 -1.67 7.09 -5.02
N THR A 6 -0.69 7.52 -5.84
CA THR A 6 0.32 6.78 -6.63
C THR A 6 0.07 6.72 -8.15
N VAL A 7 1.15 6.95 -8.91
CA VAL A 7 1.22 6.96 -10.39
C VAL A 7 0.97 5.56 -10.99
N PHE A 8 1.06 4.50 -10.19
CA PHE A 8 0.86 3.11 -10.61
C PHE A 8 -0.19 2.33 -9.80
N GLY A 9 -0.75 2.94 -8.74
CA GLY A 9 -1.72 2.30 -7.86
C GLY A 9 -2.99 3.13 -7.76
N GLY A 10 -4.11 2.54 -8.19
CA GLY A 10 -5.44 3.13 -8.07
C GLY A 10 -5.84 3.47 -6.62
N PRO A 11 -7.10 3.87 -6.38
CA PRO A 11 -7.53 4.44 -5.10
C PRO A 11 -7.18 3.54 -3.89
N VAL A 12 -6.57 4.15 -2.88
CA VAL A 12 -6.22 3.47 -1.62
C VAL A 12 -7.44 3.42 -0.71
N SER A 13 -7.90 2.20 -0.42
CA SER A 13 -9.06 1.95 0.44
C SER A 13 -8.81 2.32 1.91
N THR A 14 -9.89 2.54 2.67
CA THR A 14 -9.81 2.67 4.15
C THR A 14 -9.19 1.43 4.77
N TYR A 15 -9.51 0.24 4.24
CA TYR A 15 -8.83 -1.00 4.60
C TYR A 15 -7.36 -1.00 4.22
N GLN A 16 -6.78 -0.14 3.39
CA GLN A 16 -5.32 -0.15 3.21
C GLN A 16 -4.63 0.79 4.21
N LYS A 17 -5.31 1.85 4.63
CA LYS A 17 -4.79 2.92 5.50
C LYS A 17 -4.85 2.58 6.99
N THR A 18 -5.89 1.87 7.44
CA THR A 18 -6.12 1.64 8.88
C THR A 18 -5.14 0.63 9.46
N LYS A 19 -4.26 0.97 10.39
CA LYS A 19 -3.34 -0.03 10.96
C LYS A 19 -4.09 -1.19 11.67
N PRO A 20 -3.64 -2.45 11.55
CA PRO A 20 -4.23 -3.56 12.30
C PRO A 20 -4.14 -3.31 13.81
N ALA A 21 -5.20 -3.64 14.54
CA ALA A 21 -5.18 -3.61 16.00
C ALA A 21 -4.28 -4.76 16.54
N PRO A 22 -3.79 -4.67 17.80
CA PRO A 22 -3.08 -5.77 18.42
C PRO A 22 -3.89 -7.07 18.36
N GLY A 23 -3.27 -8.16 17.89
CA GLY A 23 -3.93 -9.46 17.68
C GLY A 23 -4.66 -9.62 16.34
N GLN A 24 -4.74 -8.58 15.50
CA GLN A 24 -5.26 -8.70 14.13
C GLN A 24 -4.16 -9.18 13.17
N PRO A 25 -4.53 -9.95 12.12
CA PRO A 25 -3.59 -10.35 11.09
C PRO A 25 -2.99 -9.13 10.38
N GLN A 26 -1.70 -9.22 10.07
CA GLN A 26 -1.01 -8.23 9.25
C GLN A 26 -1.53 -8.25 7.82
N ARG A 27 -1.48 -7.09 7.16
CA ARG A 27 -1.95 -6.98 5.79
C ARG A 27 -0.93 -7.48 4.80
N ASP A 28 -1.43 -8.21 3.82
CA ASP A 28 -0.65 -8.61 2.67
C ASP A 28 -0.06 -7.40 1.95
N VAL A 29 1.20 -7.52 1.58
CA VAL A 29 1.92 -6.53 0.78
C VAL A 29 1.80 -6.88 -0.70
N ARG A 30 1.70 -5.86 -1.55
CA ARG A 30 1.82 -5.97 -3.00
C ARG A 30 3.30 -6.16 -3.36
N VAL A 31 3.78 -7.39 -3.27
CA VAL A 31 5.20 -7.74 -3.48
C VAL A 31 5.72 -7.23 -4.83
N GLY A 32 4.92 -7.31 -5.90
CA GLY A 32 5.33 -6.77 -7.21
C GLY A 32 5.56 -5.26 -7.21
N ALA A 33 4.72 -4.49 -6.50
CA ALA A 33 4.90 -3.05 -6.36
C ALA A 33 6.11 -2.71 -5.49
N LEU A 34 6.30 -3.46 -4.39
CA LEU A 34 7.47 -3.32 -3.53
C LEU A 34 8.78 -3.53 -4.31
N VAL A 35 8.86 -4.60 -5.10
CA VAL A 35 10.06 -4.92 -5.89
C VAL A 35 10.28 -3.86 -6.98
N ALA A 36 9.22 -3.44 -7.68
CA ALA A 36 9.32 -2.40 -8.70
C ALA A 36 9.83 -1.08 -8.11
N ASP A 37 9.29 -0.63 -6.98
CA ASP A 37 9.72 0.61 -6.34
C ASP A 37 11.15 0.50 -5.78
N ILE A 38 11.55 -0.62 -5.17
CA ILE A 38 12.93 -0.77 -4.68
C ILE A 38 13.93 -0.67 -5.84
N LEU A 39 13.61 -1.28 -6.98
CA LEU A 39 14.51 -1.33 -8.13
C LEU A 39 14.50 -0.06 -8.99
N LEU A 40 13.35 0.60 -9.13
CA LEU A 40 13.18 1.75 -10.02
C LEU A 40 13.21 3.09 -9.28
N PHE A 41 12.70 3.15 -8.05
CA PHE A 41 12.55 4.40 -7.31
C PHE A 41 12.36 4.17 -5.81
N TRP A 42 13.47 3.97 -5.09
CA TRP A 42 13.44 3.64 -3.66
C TRP A 42 12.61 4.60 -2.79
N PRO A 43 12.59 5.93 -3.00
CA PRO A 43 11.71 6.83 -2.24
C PRO A 43 10.21 6.51 -2.39
N GLY A 44 9.81 5.91 -3.52
CA GLY A 44 8.44 5.44 -3.79
C GLY A 44 7.96 4.46 -2.73
N THR A 45 8.81 3.47 -2.37
CA THR A 45 8.44 2.50 -1.33
C THR A 45 8.07 3.16 0.00
N ILE A 46 8.80 4.19 0.42
CA ILE A 46 8.54 4.89 1.68
C ILE A 46 7.17 5.57 1.65
N VAL A 47 6.86 6.23 0.52
CA VAL A 47 5.55 6.88 0.30
C VAL A 47 4.43 5.84 0.24
N ASP A 48 4.67 4.69 -0.37
CA ASP A 48 3.72 3.58 -0.49
C ASP A 48 3.40 2.94 0.86
N PHE A 49 4.38 2.79 1.74
CA PHE A 49 4.16 2.37 3.13
C PHE A 49 3.44 3.44 3.95
N ALA A 50 3.80 4.72 3.79
CA ALA A 50 3.18 5.81 4.53
C ALA A 50 1.70 6.01 4.15
N THR A 51 1.37 5.86 2.88
CA THR A 51 0.00 5.99 2.36
C THR A 51 -0.82 4.72 2.51
N GLY A 52 -0.17 3.58 2.73
CA GLY A 52 -0.80 2.26 2.76
C GLY A 52 -1.10 1.68 1.37
N ALA A 53 -0.69 2.36 0.28
CA ALA A 53 -0.85 1.87 -1.09
C ALA A 53 -0.19 0.51 -1.32
N ILE A 54 0.88 0.23 -0.56
CA ILE A 54 1.65 -1.01 -0.59
C ILE A 54 0.84 -2.23 -0.15
N TYR A 55 -0.24 -2.06 0.62
CA TYR A 55 -1.05 -3.18 1.11
C TYR A 55 -2.07 -3.62 0.07
N LYS A 56 -2.47 -4.90 0.10
CA LYS A 56 -3.57 -5.41 -0.73
C LYS A 56 -4.92 -4.85 -0.21
N PRO A 57 -5.85 -4.51 -1.12
CA PRO A 57 -7.21 -4.13 -0.72
C PRO A 57 -7.98 -5.36 -0.22
N GLN A 58 -9.03 -5.13 0.58
CA GLN A 58 -9.88 -6.21 1.09
C GLN A 58 -10.62 -6.90 -0.07
N GLY A 59 -10.55 -8.23 -0.14
CA GLY A 59 -11.28 -9.03 -1.13
C GLY A 59 -10.60 -9.20 -2.49
N LYS A 60 -9.27 -9.10 -2.57
CA LYS A 60 -8.49 -9.47 -3.77
C LYS A 60 -7.36 -10.44 -3.44
#